data_AF-A0A7J3XTH3-F1
#
_entry.id   AF-A0A7J3XTH3-F1
#
_cell.length_a   1.000
_cell.length_b   1.000
_cell.length_c   1.000
_cell.angle_alpha   90.00
_cell.angle_beta   90.00
_cell.angle_gamma   90.00
#
_symmetry.space_group_name_H-M   'P 1'
#
loop_
_entity.id
_entity.type
_entity.pdbx_description
1 polymer ?
#
loop_
_entity_poly.entity_id
_entity_poly.type
_entity_poly.pdbx_seq_one_letter_code
_entity_poly.pdbx_strand_id
1 'polypeptide(L)'
;MKAEEVKIWLPKLTKYERARIIGARALQVSMGAPVLIDLSLVPEKDPVKIAMKELELGVLPITVRRKLPSGHYQDIPLKWLL
;
A
#
# COMPACT_ATOMS: atom_id res chain seq x y z
N MET A 1 -7.08 14.97 2.10
CA MET A 1 -6.21 16.12 2.41
C MET A 1 -5.40 15.82 3.67
N LYS A 2 -4.19 15.24 3.53
CA LYS A 2 -3.15 15.11 4.58
C LYS A 2 -1.71 15.08 4.01
N ALA A 3 -1.53 15.49 2.75
CA ALA A 3 -0.22 15.52 2.09
C ALA A 3 0.77 16.46 2.80
N GLU A 4 0.27 17.44 3.55
CA GLU A 4 1.05 18.44 4.31
C GLU A 4 1.75 17.85 5.55
N GLU A 5 1.37 16.66 6.02
CA GLU A 5 2.01 15.99 7.17
C GLU A 5 3.26 15.16 6.76
N VAL A 6 3.46 14.95 5.45
CA VAL A 6 4.63 14.24 4.91
C VAL A 6 5.82 15.19 4.86
N LYS A 7 6.73 15.04 5.83
CA LYS A 7 7.93 15.88 5.98
C LYS A 7 9.12 15.30 5.24
N ILE A 8 9.09 14.00 4.93
CA ILE A 8 10.21 13.29 4.31
C ILE A 8 9.82 12.78 2.92
N TRP A 9 10.63 13.15 1.92
CA TRP A 9 10.49 12.81 0.49
C TRP A 9 9.19 13.35 -0.13
N LEU A 10 8.82 12.85 -1.32
CA LEU A 10 7.65 13.32 -2.06
C LEU A 10 6.34 12.91 -1.36
N PRO A 11 5.31 13.76 -1.29
CA PRO A 11 4.02 13.46 -0.67
C PRO A 11 3.13 12.54 -1.53
N LYS A 12 3.73 11.65 -2.31
CA LYS A 12 3.06 10.65 -3.16
C LYS A 12 3.79 9.33 -3.10
N LEU A 13 3.10 8.27 -3.46
CA LEU A 13 3.65 6.93 -3.49
C LEU A 13 4.62 6.76 -4.69
N THR A 14 5.83 6.27 -4.43
CA THR A 14 6.79 5.99 -5.51
C THR A 14 6.44 4.68 -6.23
N LYS A 15 6.90 4.52 -7.48
CA LYS A 15 6.70 3.27 -8.23
C LYS A 15 7.25 2.04 -7.49
N TYR A 16 8.32 2.22 -6.72
CA TYR A 16 8.98 1.17 -5.94
C TYR A 16 8.16 0.79 -4.70
N GLU A 17 7.67 1.79 -3.96
CA GLU A 17 6.77 1.56 -2.83
C GLU A 17 5.48 0.88 -3.30
N ARG A 18 4.93 1.30 -4.45
CA ARG A 18 3.73 0.70 -5.04
C ARG A 18 3.93 -0.78 -5.32
N ALA A 19 5.00 -1.12 -6.03
CA ALA A 19 5.32 -2.50 -6.35
C ALA A 19 5.55 -3.33 -5.07
N ARG A 20 6.24 -2.78 -4.07
CA ARG A 20 6.51 -3.47 -2.80
C ARG A 20 5.23 -3.76 -2.01
N ILE A 21 4.32 -2.80 -1.94
CA ILE A 21 3.03 -2.95 -1.24
C ILE A 21 2.18 -4.03 -1.93
N ILE A 22 2.06 -3.96 -3.27
CA ILE A 22 1.32 -4.96 -4.05
C ILE A 22 1.91 -6.35 -3.83
N GLY A 23 3.24 -6.51 -3.91
CA GLY A 23 3.89 -7.81 -3.72
C GLY A 23 3.71 -8.37 -2.32
N ALA A 24 3.86 -7.54 -1.29
CA ALA A 24 3.64 -7.96 0.10
C ALA A 24 2.19 -8.35 0.35
N ARG A 25 1.23 -7.58 -0.18
CA ARG A 25 -0.19 -7.87 -0.02
C ARG A 25 -0.63 -9.10 -0.82
N ALA A 26 -0.14 -9.27 -2.04
CA ALA A 26 -0.37 -10.46 -2.83
C ALA A 26 0.08 -11.72 -2.08
N LEU A 27 1.26 -11.68 -1.45
CA LEU A 27 1.74 -12.78 -0.60
C LEU A 27 0.79 -13.08 0.56
N GLN A 28 0.29 -12.05 1.26
CA GLN A 28 -0.69 -12.24 2.33
C GLN A 28 -1.97 -12.93 1.83
N VAL A 29 -2.51 -12.49 0.69
CA VAL A 29 -3.70 -13.10 0.07
C VAL A 29 -3.42 -14.55 -0.33
N SER A 30 -2.25 -14.84 -0.91
CA SER A 30 -1.82 -16.21 -1.23
C SER A 30 -1.73 -17.11 0.00
N MET A 31 -1.40 -16.54 1.17
CA MET A 31 -1.35 -17.25 2.45
C MET A 31 -2.72 -17.37 3.13
N GLY A 32 -3.80 -16.97 2.46
CA GLY A 32 -5.16 -17.08 2.98
C GLY A 32 -5.57 -15.94 3.92
N ALA A 33 -4.86 -14.81 3.90
CA ALA A 33 -5.29 -13.62 4.65
C ALA A 33 -6.64 -13.10 4.13
N PRO A 34 -7.48 -12.52 4.99
CA PRO A 34 -8.78 -11.99 4.59
C PRO A 34 -8.61 -10.82 3.60
N VAL A 35 -9.38 -10.88 2.52
CA VAL A 35 -9.49 -9.83 1.51
C VAL A 35 -10.49 -8.77 1.99
N LEU A 36 -10.15 -7.49 1.84
CA LEU A 36 -10.94 -6.36 2.37
C LEU A 36 -11.91 -5.76 1.34
N ILE A 37 -11.93 -6.32 0.13
CA ILE A 37 -12.78 -5.89 -0.98
C ILE A 37 -13.75 -7.00 -1.35
N ASP A 38 -14.86 -6.62 -2.00
CA ASP A 38 -15.81 -7.58 -2.54
C ASP A 38 -15.16 -8.36 -3.71
N LEU A 39 -15.14 -9.68 -3.60
CA LEU A 39 -14.59 -10.58 -4.61
C LEU A 39 -15.41 -10.56 -5.91
N SER A 40 -16.67 -10.13 -5.88
CA SER A 40 -17.47 -9.91 -7.09
C SER A 40 -16.88 -8.83 -8.01
N LEU A 41 -16.03 -7.95 -7.48
CA LEU A 41 -15.32 -6.93 -8.26
C LEU A 41 -14.06 -7.44 -8.96
N VAL A 42 -13.62 -8.68 -8.67
CA VAL A 42 -12.43 -9.28 -9.27
C VAL A 42 -12.81 -10.62 -9.92
N PRO A 43 -13.00 -10.67 -11.25
CA PRO A 43 -13.43 -11.90 -11.94
C PRO A 43 -12.39 -13.03 -11.87
N GLU A 44 -11.13 -12.70 -11.59
CA GLU A 44 -10.02 -13.64 -11.46
C GLU A 44 -9.50 -13.66 -10.02
N LYS A 45 -9.41 -14.84 -9.40
CA LYS A 45 -8.83 -15.03 -8.05
C LYS A 45 -7.29 -14.94 -8.04
N ASP A 46 -6.72 -14.03 -8.81
CA ASP A 46 -5.28 -13.77 -8.81
C ASP A 46 -4.93 -12.87 -7.60
N PRO A 47 -4.08 -13.33 -6.66
CA PRO A 47 -3.66 -12.56 -5.50
C PRO A 47 -3.08 -11.19 -5.85
N VAL A 48 -2.41 -11.07 -7.01
CA VAL A 48 -1.79 -9.84 -7.47
C VAL A 48 -2.84 -8.84 -7.94
N LYS A 49 -3.87 -9.30 -8.68
CA LYS A 49 -5.00 -8.45 -9.10
C LYS A 49 -5.84 -7.98 -7.90
N ILE A 50 -6.07 -8.87 -6.94
CA ILE A 50 -6.75 -8.54 -5.68
C ILE A 50 -5.99 -7.44 -4.94
N ALA A 51 -4.67 -7.62 -4.73
CA ALA A 51 -3.83 -6.64 -4.05
C ALA A 51 -3.78 -5.28 -4.77
N MET A 52 -3.75 -5.28 -6.10
CA MET A 52 -3.84 -4.04 -6.89
C MET A 52 -5.16 -3.32 -6.64
N LYS A 53 -6.28 -4.04 -6.62
CA LYS A 53 -7.60 -3.44 -6.43
C LYS A 53 -7.81 -2.91 -5.01
N GLU A 54 -7.31 -3.62 -4.00
CA GLU A 54 -7.31 -3.14 -2.62
C GLU A 54 -6.46 -1.86 -2.45
N LEU A 55 -5.33 -1.77 -3.15
CA LEU A 55 -4.48 -0.59 -3.13
C LEU A 55 -5.18 0.61 -3.80
N GLU A 56 -5.84 0.41 -4.93
CA GLU A 56 -6.61 1.46 -5.63
C GLU A 56 -7.74 2.02 -4.78
N LEU A 57 -8.41 1.17 -4.01
CA LEU A 57 -9.48 1.58 -3.10
C LEU A 57 -8.96 2.18 -1.79
N GLY A 58 -7.65 2.14 -1.55
CA GLY A 58 -7.01 2.71 -0.36
C GLY A 58 -7.46 2.07 0.96
N VAL A 59 -7.94 0.82 0.92
CA VAL A 59 -8.47 0.10 2.09
C VAL A 59 -7.39 -0.62 2.90
N LEU A 60 -6.18 -0.75 2.35
CA LEU A 60 -5.08 -1.49 2.98
C LEU A 60 -4.56 -0.75 4.24
N PRO A 61 -4.55 -1.41 5.43
CA PRO A 61 -4.01 -0.84 6.66
C PRO A 61 -2.47 -0.94 6.70
N ILE A 62 -1.79 -0.33 5.73
CA ILE A 62 -0.33 -0.36 5.59
C ILE A 62 0.26 1.02 5.90
N THR A 63 1.41 1.03 6.56
CA THR A 63 2.21 2.22 6.83
C THR A 63 3.57 2.08 6.15
N VAL A 64 4.00 3.12 5.43
CA VAL A 64 5.28 3.17 4.74
C VAL A 64 6.28 3.91 5.62
N ARG A 65 7.33 3.22 6.06
CA ARG A 65 8.45 3.83 6.78
C ARG A 65 9.49 4.32 5.78
N ARG A 66 9.69 5.63 5.69
CA ARG A 66 10.77 6.22 4.89
C ARG A 66 11.94 6.62 5.78
N LYS A 67 13.13 6.11 5.47
CA LYS A 67 14.37 6.40 6.20
C LYS A 67 15.23 7.40 5.42
N LEU A 68 15.79 8.38 6.12
CA LEU A 68 16.80 9.32 5.62
C LEU A 68 18.20 8.72 5.75
N PRO A 69 19.18 9.18 4.95
CA PRO A 69 20.59 8.81 5.12
C PRO A 69 21.12 9.13 6.52
N SER A 70 20.57 10.14 7.20
CA SER A 70 20.90 10.52 8.58
C SER A 70 20.38 9.54 9.65
N GLY A 71 19.68 8.46 9.26
CA GLY A 71 19.12 7.46 10.17
C GLY A 71 17.71 7.76 10.68
N HIS A 72 17.26 9.01 10.57
CA HIS A 72 15.90 9.43 10.92
C HIS A 72 14.88 8.75 9.99
N TYR A 73 13.67 8.49 10.49
CA TYR A 73 12.59 7.92 9.68
C TYR A 73 11.25 8.59 9.98
N GLN A 74 10.34 8.52 9.01
CA GLN A 74 8.95 8.90 9.19
C GLN A 74 8.07 7.73 8.76
N ASP A 75 7.11 7.41 9.63
CA ASP A 75 6.05 6.44 9.36
C ASP A 75 4.87 7.19 8.74
N ILE A 76 4.57 6.87 7.48
CA ILE A 76 3.55 7.54 6.67
C ILE A 76 2.42 6.55 6.38
N PRO A 77 1.21 6.79 6.90
CA PRO A 77 0.04 5.98 6.55
C PRO A 77 -0.22 6.01 5.05
N LEU A 78 -0.52 4.85 4.45
CA LEU A 78 -0.79 4.72 3.02
C LEU A 78 -1.91 5.65 2.55
N LYS A 79 -2.94 5.85 3.39
CA LYS A 79 -4.07 6.75 3.14
C LYS A 79 -3.67 8.21 2.89
N TRP A 80 -2.46 8.62 3.27
CA TRP A 80 -1.98 9.99 3.03
C TRP A 80 -1.25 10.14 1.70
N LEU A 81 -0.84 9.02 1.09
CA LEU A 81 -0.05 8.96 -0.15
C LEU A 81 -0.89 8.63 -1.39
N LEU A 82 -2.15 8.23 -1.19
CA LEU A 82 -3.18 7.97 -2.19
C LEU A 82 -4.12 9.19 -2.28
#